data_AF-A0A8H8DP14-F1
#
_entry.id   AF-A0A8H8DP14-F1
#
_cell.length_a   1.000
_cell.length_b   1.000
_cell.length_c   1.000
_cell.angle_alpha   90.00
_cell.angle_beta   90.00
_cell.angle_gamma   90.00
#
_symmetry.space_group_name_H-M   'P 1'
#
loop_
_entity.id
_entity.type
_entity.pdbx_description
1 polymer ?
#
loop_
_entity_poly.entity_id
_entity_poly.type
_entity_poly.pdbx_seq_one_letter_code
_entity_poly.pdbx_strand_id
1 'polypeptide(L)'
;MQMDPHSIFVNASCMDFLLIEMVFLMKRLTLMTMSSQVPKDLGSEASSLAVIQYKDDEREAIYDRLVLLGFKVGQRLVERFSQDKPRFFGHLDMIKFICKDLWMLLFKKQIDNLKTNHKGVYVLTDHCFPWFSRMSTKTGGQDAIDKAQIFLWFPCGILRGIMANLGEQCTVSADTTGLPSCTFQIKLISS
;
A
#
# COMPACT_ATOMS: atom_id res chain seq x y z
N MET A 1 -13.67 -21.77 11.44
CA MET A 1 -13.30 -20.44 11.97
C MET A 1 -14.55 -19.91 12.65
N GLN A 2 -14.58 -19.94 13.98
CA GLN A 2 -15.74 -19.52 14.76
C GLN A 2 -15.83 -17.99 14.64
N MET A 3 -16.89 -17.46 14.02
CA MET A 3 -17.06 -16.02 13.86
C MET A 3 -17.41 -15.38 15.20
N ASP A 4 -16.66 -14.37 15.60
CA ASP A 4 -16.94 -13.54 16.78
C ASP A 4 -18.32 -12.88 16.61
N PRO A 5 -19.29 -13.11 17.52
CA PRO A 5 -20.63 -12.52 17.45
C PRO A 5 -20.63 -10.98 17.57
N HIS A 6 -19.54 -10.35 17.99
CA HIS A 6 -19.37 -8.89 18.01
C HIS A 6 -18.62 -8.35 16.79
N SER A 7 -18.35 -9.19 15.78
CA SER A 7 -17.68 -8.75 14.56
C SER A 7 -18.57 -7.81 13.74
N ILE A 8 -18.14 -6.55 13.66
CA ILE A 8 -18.75 -5.55 12.77
C ILE A 8 -18.15 -5.76 11.38
N PHE A 9 -18.98 -6.19 10.44
CA PHE A 9 -18.58 -6.35 9.04
C PHE A 9 -18.79 -5.03 8.29
N VAL A 10 -17.73 -4.52 7.69
CA VAL A 10 -17.82 -3.41 6.73
C VAL A 10 -17.98 -4.01 5.34
N ASN A 11 -18.92 -3.46 4.55
CA ASN A 11 -19.10 -3.88 3.17
C ASN A 11 -17.82 -3.56 2.36
N ALA A 12 -17.34 -4.51 1.57
CA ALA A 12 -16.16 -4.34 0.72
C ALA A 12 -16.25 -3.09 -0.16
N SER A 13 -17.45 -2.76 -0.67
CA SER A 13 -17.67 -1.55 -1.46
C SER A 13 -17.40 -0.26 -0.69
N CYS A 14 -17.65 -0.21 0.62
CA CYS A 14 -17.31 0.96 1.43
C CYS A 14 -15.80 1.17 1.49
N MET A 15 -15.01 0.10 1.54
CA MET A 15 -13.55 0.18 1.50
C MET A 15 -13.06 0.62 0.12
N ASP A 16 -13.68 0.17 -0.96
CA ASP A 16 -13.35 0.63 -2.31
C ASP A 16 -13.57 2.13 -2.46
N PHE A 17 -14.74 2.65 -2.03
CA PHE A 17 -15.03 4.07 -2.07
C PHE A 17 -14.12 4.89 -1.15
N LEU A 18 -13.83 4.37 0.05
CA LEU A 18 -12.91 5.01 0.98
C LEU A 18 -11.50 5.10 0.39
N LEU A 19 -11.00 4.06 -0.26
CA LEU A 19 -9.67 4.05 -0.88
C LEU A 19 -9.58 5.09 -2.00
N ILE A 20 -10.62 5.18 -2.84
CA ILE A 20 -10.75 6.20 -3.88
C ILE A 20 -10.68 7.59 -3.26
N GLU A 21 -11.57 7.90 -2.33
CA GLU A 21 -11.65 9.22 -1.69
C GLU A 21 -10.38 9.55 -0.89
N MET A 22 -9.76 8.58 -0.23
CA MET A 22 -8.52 8.77 0.51
C MET A 22 -7.39 9.23 -0.41
N VAL A 23 -7.21 8.60 -1.57
CA VAL A 23 -6.16 9.00 -2.54
C VAL A 23 -6.40 10.43 -3.03
N PHE A 24 -7.63 10.77 -3.40
CA PHE A 24 -7.97 12.12 -3.86
C PHE A 24 -7.85 13.17 -2.74
N LEU A 25 -8.24 12.83 -1.51
CA LEU A 25 -8.10 13.68 -0.35
C LEU A 25 -6.63 13.95 -0.02
N MET A 26 -5.76 12.93 -0.08
CA MET A 26 -4.33 13.11 0.18
C MET A 26 -3.69 14.05 -0.84
N LYS A 27 -4.02 13.91 -2.13
CA LYS A 27 -3.59 14.87 -3.16
C LYS A 27 -4.01 16.29 -2.81
N ARG A 28 -5.29 16.49 -2.47
CA ARG A 28 -5.82 17.82 -2.12
C ARG A 28 -5.14 18.42 -0.89
N LEU A 29 -4.93 17.63 0.17
CA LEU A 29 -4.29 18.08 1.40
C LEU A 29 -2.81 18.42 1.19
N THR A 30 -2.10 17.63 0.39
CA THR A 30 -0.70 17.92 0.03
C THR A 30 -0.62 19.22 -0.76
N LEU A 31 -1.48 19.42 -1.77
CA LEU A 31 -1.52 20.67 -2.53
C LEU A 31 -1.79 21.90 -1.65
N MET A 32 -2.73 21.80 -0.69
CA MET A 32 -3.00 22.88 0.27
C MET A 32 -1.79 23.19 1.17
N THR A 33 -1.05 22.16 1.58
CA THR A 33 0.13 22.31 2.43
C THR A 33 1.29 22.94 1.65
N MET A 34 1.50 22.52 0.40
CA MET A 34 2.61 22.97 -0.45
C MET A 34 2.35 24.32 -1.10
N SER A 35 1.10 24.67 -1.45
CA SER A 35 0.79 26.01 -2.02
C SER A 35 1.08 27.14 -1.03
N SER A 36 1.09 26.84 0.27
CA SER A 36 1.47 27.77 1.34
C SER A 36 2.99 28.03 1.38
N GLN A 37 3.79 27.27 0.62
CA GLN A 37 5.25 27.30 0.62
C GLN A 37 5.87 27.80 -0.70
N VAL A 38 5.07 28.11 -1.74
CA VAL A 38 5.59 28.57 -3.04
C VAL A 38 6.03 30.05 -2.94
N PRO A 39 7.32 30.36 -3.20
CA PRO A 39 7.77 31.75 -3.33
C PRO A 39 7.10 32.41 -4.54
N LYS A 40 6.55 33.62 -4.36
CA LYS A 40 5.79 34.34 -5.40
C LYS A 40 6.63 34.82 -6.60
N ASP A 41 7.94 34.66 -6.58
CA ASP A 41 8.84 35.18 -7.62
C ASP A 41 9.72 34.06 -8.20
N LEU A 42 9.34 33.49 -9.35
CA LEU A 42 10.26 32.74 -10.20
C LEU A 42 10.14 33.21 -11.65
N GLY A 43 11.26 33.73 -12.17
CA GLY A 43 11.41 34.18 -13.56
C GLY A 43 11.47 33.04 -14.59
N SER A 44 11.28 33.42 -15.85
CA SER A 44 10.80 32.60 -16.98
C SER A 44 11.67 31.41 -17.46
N GLU A 45 12.93 31.25 -17.02
CA GLU A 45 13.82 30.20 -17.56
C GLU A 45 14.27 29.14 -16.54
N ALA A 46 14.20 29.43 -15.23
CA ALA A 46 14.39 28.44 -14.15
C ALA A 46 13.14 27.55 -13.92
N SER A 47 12.11 27.73 -14.75
CA SER A 47 10.75 27.26 -14.53
C SER A 47 10.58 25.74 -14.70
N SER A 48 11.19 25.11 -15.71
CA SER A 48 10.92 23.71 -16.03
C SER A 48 11.49 22.72 -15.00
N LEU A 49 12.72 22.93 -14.53
CA LEU A 49 13.34 22.11 -13.49
C LEU A 49 12.64 22.29 -12.14
N ALA A 50 12.26 23.53 -11.81
CA ALA A 50 11.48 23.82 -10.60
C ALA A 50 10.10 23.15 -10.63
N VAL A 51 9.43 23.10 -11.79
CA VAL A 51 8.15 22.39 -11.94
C VAL A 51 8.31 20.88 -11.79
N ILE A 52 9.39 20.28 -12.29
CA ILE A 52 9.67 18.85 -12.10
C ILE A 52 9.91 18.55 -10.62
N GLN A 53 10.80 19.32 -9.98
CA GLN A 53 11.10 19.16 -8.55
C GLN A 53 9.84 19.28 -7.69
N TYR A 54 9.01 20.30 -7.95
CA TYR A 54 7.75 20.49 -7.22
C TYR A 54 6.81 19.29 -7.34
N LYS A 55 6.71 18.69 -8.53
CA LYS A 55 5.89 17.50 -8.76
C LYS A 55 6.44 16.26 -8.04
N ASP A 56 7.76 16.12 -8.01
CA ASP A 56 8.41 15.03 -7.29
C ASP A 56 8.22 15.17 -5.77
N ASP A 57 8.40 16.38 -5.24
CA ASP A 57 8.13 16.70 -3.82
C ASP A 57 6.66 16.46 -3.46
N GLU A 58 5.72 16.84 -4.34
CA GLU A 58 4.29 16.58 -4.16
C GLU A 58 4.01 15.07 -4.11
N ARG A 59 4.59 14.32 -5.05
CA ARG A 59 4.43 12.87 -5.15
C ARG A 59 4.97 12.17 -3.90
N GLU A 60 6.15 12.57 -3.43
CA GLU A 60 6.77 12.04 -2.21
C GLU A 60 5.92 12.35 -0.96
N ALA A 61 5.43 13.58 -0.82
CA ALA A 61 4.58 13.96 0.30
C ALA A 61 3.25 13.17 0.33
N ILE A 62 2.65 12.89 -0.83
CA ILE A 62 1.46 12.03 -0.92
C ILE A 62 1.81 10.57 -0.56
N TYR A 63 2.95 10.08 -1.05
CA TYR A 63 3.46 8.74 -0.74
C TYR A 63 3.61 8.55 0.77
N ASP A 64 4.31 9.45 1.45
CA ASP A 64 4.54 9.35 2.89
C ASP A 64 3.25 9.32 3.69
N ARG A 65 2.27 10.16 3.32
CA ARG A 65 0.96 10.20 3.98
C ARG A 65 0.19 8.90 3.82
N LEU A 66 0.12 8.36 2.59
CA LEU A 66 -0.60 7.12 2.30
C LEU A 66 0.07 5.92 2.97
N VAL A 67 1.40 5.85 2.91
CA VAL A 67 2.17 4.79 3.58
C VAL A 67 2.02 4.87 5.09
N LEU A 68 2.05 6.06 5.70
CA LEU A 68 1.87 6.23 7.14
C LEU A 68 0.47 5.80 7.61
N LEU A 69 -0.57 6.12 6.83
CA LEU A 69 -1.93 5.66 7.12
C LEU A 69 -2.02 4.14 7.05
N GLY A 70 -1.47 3.55 5.97
CA GLY A 70 -1.40 2.10 5.83
C GLY A 70 -0.64 1.46 6.99
N PHE A 71 0.50 2.04 7.38
CA PHE A 71 1.34 1.56 8.48
C PHE A 71 0.56 1.46 9.78
N LYS A 72 -0.15 2.53 10.17
CA LYS A 72 -0.99 2.54 11.37
C LYS A 72 -2.08 1.48 11.31
N VAL A 73 -2.75 1.33 10.17
CA VAL A 73 -3.78 0.29 9.96
C VAL A 73 -3.16 -1.11 10.10
N GLY A 74 -1.99 -1.34 9.48
CA GLY A 74 -1.27 -2.59 9.53
C GLY A 74 -0.91 -3.03 10.95
N GLN A 75 -0.42 -2.11 11.79
CA GLN A 75 -0.12 -2.38 13.20
C GLN A 75 -1.36 -2.87 13.96
N ARG A 76 -2.47 -2.13 13.87
CA ARG A 76 -3.72 -2.49 14.59
C ARG A 76 -4.33 -3.79 14.09
N LEU A 77 -4.21 -4.04 12.79
CA LEU A 77 -4.70 -5.25 12.18
C LEU A 77 -3.92 -6.46 12.72
N VAL A 78 -2.60 -6.42 12.71
CA VAL A 78 -1.84 -7.57 13.21
C VAL A 78 -1.97 -7.72 14.73
N GLU A 79 -1.99 -6.64 15.53
CA GLU A 79 -2.26 -6.71 16.98
C GLU A 79 -3.51 -7.54 17.29
N ARG A 80 -4.60 -7.31 16.54
CA ARG A 80 -5.86 -8.04 16.73
C ARG A 80 -5.82 -9.48 16.21
N PHE A 81 -5.25 -9.70 15.03
CA PHE A 81 -5.37 -10.99 14.33
C PHE A 81 -4.20 -11.96 14.56
N SER A 82 -3.13 -11.53 15.23
CA SER A 82 -2.05 -12.40 15.68
C SER A 82 -2.17 -12.84 17.15
N GLN A 83 -3.15 -12.33 17.90
CA GLN A 83 -3.27 -12.55 19.35
C GLN A 83 -3.26 -14.05 19.74
N ASP A 84 -4.05 -14.87 19.05
CA ASP A 84 -4.18 -16.30 19.35
C ASP A 84 -3.25 -17.19 18.50
N LYS A 85 -2.28 -16.59 17.81
CA LYS A 85 -1.35 -17.33 16.95
C LYS A 85 -0.12 -17.76 17.75
N PRO A 86 0.41 -18.98 17.48
CA PRO A 86 1.74 -19.35 17.97
C PRO A 86 2.78 -18.32 17.53
N ARG A 87 3.85 -18.18 18.32
CA ARG A 87 4.98 -17.32 17.96
C ARG A 87 5.56 -17.75 16.61
N PHE A 88 5.85 -16.78 15.76
CA PHE A 88 6.44 -17.02 14.44
C PHE A 88 7.92 -17.44 14.57
N PHE A 89 8.32 -18.54 13.92
CA PHE A 89 9.69 -19.05 13.97
C PHE A 89 10.49 -18.58 12.73
N GLY A 90 10.66 -17.25 12.64
CA GLY A 90 11.43 -16.59 11.59
C GLY A 90 10.58 -15.86 10.55
N HIS A 91 11.25 -15.09 9.70
CA HIS A 91 10.58 -14.14 8.79
C HIS A 91 9.67 -14.83 7.76
N LEU A 92 10.02 -16.05 7.30
CA LEU A 92 9.20 -16.77 6.33
C LEU A 92 7.81 -17.12 6.89
N ASP A 93 7.70 -17.41 8.18
CA ASP A 93 6.43 -17.72 8.83
C ASP A 93 5.54 -16.47 8.94
N MET A 94 6.14 -15.31 9.24
CA MET A 94 5.46 -14.02 9.22
C MET A 94 4.91 -13.70 7.83
N ILE A 95 5.72 -13.92 6.78
CA ILE A 95 5.31 -13.71 5.39
C ILE A 95 4.20 -14.68 4.98
N LYS A 96 4.27 -15.96 5.37
CA LYS A 96 3.19 -16.93 5.12
C LYS A 96 1.89 -16.54 5.80
N PHE A 97 1.96 -16.01 7.02
CA PHE A 97 0.80 -15.49 7.74
C PHE A 97 0.17 -14.30 7.01
N ILE A 98 0.97 -13.38 6.47
CA ILE A 98 0.49 -12.30 5.60
C ILE A 98 -0.24 -12.89 4.37
N CYS A 99 0.42 -13.80 3.64
CA CYS A 99 -0.09 -14.36 2.39
C CYS A 99 -1.38 -15.18 2.55
N LYS A 100 -1.55 -15.84 3.70
CA LYS A 100 -2.63 -16.80 3.92
C LYS A 100 -3.73 -16.26 4.82
N ASP A 101 -3.39 -15.72 5.99
CA ASP A 101 -4.38 -15.33 6.98
C ASP A 101 -4.83 -13.89 6.77
N LEU A 102 -3.87 -12.95 6.69
CA LEU A 102 -4.21 -11.52 6.57
C LEU A 102 -4.77 -11.18 5.20
N TRP A 103 -4.24 -11.78 4.13
CA TRP A 103 -4.82 -11.60 2.80
C TRP A 103 -6.23 -12.18 2.72
N MET A 104 -6.49 -13.35 3.33
CA MET A 104 -7.83 -13.91 3.42
C MET A 104 -8.77 -13.02 4.24
N LEU A 105 -8.28 -12.38 5.29
CA LEU A 105 -9.06 -11.45 6.07
C LEU A 105 -9.49 -10.22 5.24
N LEU A 106 -8.51 -9.58 4.59
CA LEU A 106 -8.67 -8.33 3.85
C LEU A 106 -9.44 -8.51 2.53
N PHE A 107 -9.12 -9.57 1.79
CA PHE A 107 -9.51 -9.73 0.38
C PHE A 107 -10.30 -11.01 0.11
N LYS A 108 -10.54 -11.84 1.13
CA LYS A 108 -11.22 -13.14 1.00
C LYS A 108 -10.54 -14.11 0.01
N LYS A 109 -9.23 -13.89 -0.22
CA LYS A 109 -8.36 -14.76 -1.02
C LYS A 109 -6.95 -14.80 -0.45
N GLN A 110 -6.15 -15.80 -0.83
CA GLN A 110 -4.71 -15.84 -0.53
C GLN A 110 -3.92 -15.12 -1.62
N ILE A 111 -2.67 -14.76 -1.31
CA ILE A 111 -1.69 -14.34 -2.32
C ILE A 111 -1.44 -15.50 -3.30
N ASP A 112 -1.42 -15.20 -4.61
CA ASP A 112 -1.31 -16.21 -5.66
C ASP A 112 0.11 -16.79 -5.78
N ASN A 113 1.14 -15.94 -5.60
CA ASN A 113 2.53 -16.39 -5.68
C ASN A 113 3.40 -15.72 -4.61
N LEU A 114 4.24 -16.52 -3.94
CA LEU A 114 5.28 -16.05 -3.03
C LEU A 114 6.64 -16.55 -3.52
N LYS A 115 7.51 -15.62 -3.91
CA LYS A 115 8.92 -15.89 -4.22
C LYS A 115 9.82 -15.29 -3.16
N THR A 116 10.97 -15.90 -2.90
CA THR A 116 12.00 -15.35 -2.02
C THR A 116 13.39 -15.68 -2.56
N ASN A 117 14.35 -14.81 -2.28
CA ASN A 117 15.77 -15.09 -2.52
C ASN A 117 16.46 -15.77 -1.32
N HIS A 118 15.71 -16.14 -0.27
CA HIS A 118 16.21 -16.67 1.01
C HIS A 118 17.22 -15.76 1.74
N LYS A 119 17.36 -14.51 1.30
CA LYS A 119 18.25 -13.47 1.84
C LYS A 119 17.45 -12.21 2.21
N GLY A 120 16.26 -12.41 2.78
CA GLY A 120 15.41 -11.31 3.28
C GLY A 120 14.66 -10.51 2.21
N VAL A 121 14.59 -10.97 0.96
CA VAL A 121 13.70 -10.38 -0.05
C VAL A 121 12.58 -11.35 -0.40
N TYR A 122 11.35 -10.86 -0.37
CA TYR A 122 10.13 -11.59 -0.68
C TYR A 122 9.34 -10.83 -1.73
N VAL A 123 8.74 -11.55 -2.66
CA VAL A 123 7.91 -10.99 -3.74
C VAL A 123 6.57 -11.71 -3.72
N LEU A 124 5.52 -10.96 -3.43
CA LEU A 124 4.14 -11.42 -3.31
C LEU A 124 3.39 -10.94 -4.56
N THR A 125 2.83 -11.85 -5.35
CA THR A 125 2.04 -11.51 -6.53
C THR A 125 0.57 -11.83 -6.28
N ASP A 126 -0.29 -10.85 -6.53
CA ASP A 126 -1.74 -11.02 -6.63
C ASP A 126 -2.13 -10.82 -8.10
N HIS A 127 -2.69 -11.85 -8.74
CA HIS A 127 -3.09 -11.80 -10.14
C HIS A 127 -4.41 -11.04 -10.35
N CYS A 128 -5.24 -10.99 -9.31
CA CYS A 128 -6.57 -10.39 -9.34
C CYS A 128 -6.78 -9.56 -8.08
N PHE A 129 -6.03 -8.48 -7.95
CA PHE A 129 -6.07 -7.62 -6.77
C PHE A 129 -7.45 -6.93 -6.69
N PRO A 130 -8.24 -7.15 -5.62
CA PRO A 130 -9.64 -6.71 -5.61
C PRO A 130 -9.83 -5.22 -5.81
N TRP A 131 -8.95 -4.39 -5.24
CA TRP A 131 -9.01 -2.93 -5.39
C TRP A 131 -8.74 -2.45 -6.82
N PHE A 132 -8.18 -3.30 -7.68
CA PHE A 132 -7.98 -3.03 -9.11
C PHE A 132 -9.08 -3.59 -10.00
N SER A 133 -9.97 -4.45 -9.49
CA SER A 133 -10.93 -5.21 -10.31
C SER A 133 -11.92 -4.33 -11.07
N ARG A 134 -12.17 -3.10 -10.61
CA ARG A 134 -13.09 -2.15 -11.23
C ARG A 134 -12.39 -0.93 -11.83
N MET A 135 -11.06 -0.90 -11.83
CA MET A 135 -10.29 0.21 -12.40
C MET A 135 -10.27 0.10 -13.93
N SER A 136 -10.79 1.14 -14.59
CA SER A 136 -10.68 1.33 -16.03
C SER A 136 -10.63 2.82 -16.34
N THR A 137 -10.03 3.19 -17.46
CA THR A 137 -10.02 4.57 -17.93
C THR A 137 -10.45 4.64 -19.39
N LYS A 138 -11.02 5.79 -19.78
CA LYS A 138 -11.48 6.02 -21.17
C LYS A 138 -10.32 6.06 -22.17
N THR A 139 -9.10 6.36 -21.70
CA THR A 139 -7.90 6.54 -22.50
C THR A 139 -7.18 5.21 -22.80
N GLY A 140 -7.59 4.11 -22.17
CA GLY A 140 -7.05 2.76 -22.43
C GLY A 140 -6.22 2.19 -21.27
N GLY A 141 -5.66 1.00 -21.48
CA GLY A 141 -5.02 0.20 -20.43
C GLY A 141 -3.80 0.86 -19.78
N GLN A 142 -2.96 1.55 -20.54
CA GLN A 142 -1.74 2.17 -20.00
C GLN A 142 -2.04 3.32 -19.03
N ASP A 143 -2.96 4.21 -19.39
CA ASP A 143 -3.39 5.30 -18.52
C ASP A 143 -4.04 4.78 -17.23
N ALA A 144 -4.77 3.65 -17.31
CA ALA A 144 -5.31 2.98 -16.13
C ALA A 144 -4.21 2.44 -15.22
N ILE A 145 -3.16 1.83 -15.77
CA ILE A 145 -1.99 1.34 -15.03
C ILE A 145 -1.29 2.50 -14.32
N ASP A 146 -0.98 3.58 -15.03
CA ASP A 146 -0.27 4.74 -14.47
C ASP A 146 -1.04 5.36 -13.30
N LYS A 147 -2.37 5.46 -13.42
CA LYS A 147 -3.26 5.96 -12.37
C LYS A 147 -3.45 4.98 -11.21
N ALA A 148 -3.29 3.68 -11.44
CA ALA A 148 -3.43 2.65 -10.40
C ALA A 148 -2.24 2.62 -9.42
N GLN A 149 -1.06 3.08 -9.84
CA GLN A 149 0.18 3.01 -9.02
C GLN A 149 0.03 3.60 -7.62
N ILE A 150 -0.61 4.76 -7.49
CA ILE A 150 -0.80 5.45 -6.20
C ILE A 150 -1.64 4.63 -5.20
N PHE A 151 -2.54 3.78 -5.68
CA PHE A 151 -3.40 2.96 -4.84
C PHE A 151 -2.63 1.80 -4.19
N LEU A 152 -1.39 1.52 -4.62
CA LEU A 152 -0.52 0.52 -3.99
C LEU A 152 0.22 1.05 -2.76
N TRP A 153 0.34 2.36 -2.59
CA TRP A 153 1.13 2.94 -1.48
C TRP A 153 0.50 2.69 -0.11
N PHE A 154 -0.83 2.74 -0.02
CA PHE A 154 -1.54 2.39 1.20
C PHE A 154 -1.33 0.91 1.60
N PRO A 155 -1.54 -0.09 0.72
CA PRO A 155 -1.24 -1.49 1.07
C PRO A 155 0.26 -1.74 1.32
N CYS A 156 1.19 -1.02 0.69
CA CYS A 156 2.61 -1.04 1.09
C CYS A 156 2.79 -0.62 2.56
N GLY A 157 2.11 0.45 2.97
CA GLY A 157 2.05 0.88 4.35
C GLY A 157 1.53 -0.21 5.29
N ILE A 158 0.41 -0.86 4.94
CA ILE A 158 -0.17 -1.97 5.72
C ILE A 158 0.86 -3.07 5.95
N LEU A 159 1.52 -3.53 4.88
CA LEU A 159 2.54 -4.59 4.97
C LEU A 159 3.71 -4.18 5.86
N ARG A 160 4.20 -2.94 5.74
CA ARG A 160 5.25 -2.40 6.62
C ARG A 160 4.82 -2.35 8.09
N GLY A 161 3.60 -1.89 8.36
CA GLY A 161 3.06 -1.80 9.72
C GLY A 161 2.89 -3.17 10.38
N ILE A 162 2.43 -4.15 9.60
CA ILE A 162 2.34 -5.55 10.07
C ILE A 162 3.72 -6.07 10.47
N MET A 163 4.70 -5.98 9.56
CA MET A 163 6.05 -6.50 9.80
C MET A 163 6.70 -5.81 11.01
N ALA A 164 6.59 -4.48 11.11
CA ALA A 164 7.14 -3.72 12.22
C ALA A 164 6.55 -4.15 13.57
N ASN A 165 5.24 -4.43 13.63
CA ASN A 165 4.59 -4.89 14.85
C ASN A 165 4.90 -6.37 15.19
N LEU A 166 5.30 -7.16 14.20
CA LEU A 166 5.85 -8.51 14.39
C LEU A 166 7.34 -8.50 14.78
N GLY A 167 7.96 -7.31 14.88
CA GLY A 167 9.33 -7.11 15.32
C GLY A 167 10.36 -6.95 14.19
N GLU A 168 9.93 -6.86 12.94
CA GLU A 168 10.81 -6.82 11.77
C GLU A 168 10.71 -5.52 11.00
N GLN A 169 11.85 -4.83 10.83
CA GLN A 169 11.92 -3.63 10.00
C GLN A 169 12.12 -3.99 8.52
N CYS A 170 11.31 -3.40 7.66
CA CYS A 170 11.38 -3.66 6.23
C CYS A 170 11.01 -2.44 5.37
N THR A 171 11.46 -2.48 4.13
CA THR A 171 10.91 -1.65 3.05
C THR A 171 9.94 -2.47 2.23
N VAL A 172 8.89 -1.81 1.72
CA VAL A 172 7.92 -2.44 0.83
C VAL A 172 7.73 -1.52 -0.37
N SER A 173 7.97 -2.06 -1.55
CA SER A 173 7.64 -1.43 -2.83
C SER A 173 6.58 -2.27 -3.53
N ALA A 174 5.82 -1.65 -4.41
CA ALA A 174 4.82 -2.35 -5.21
C ALA A 174 4.70 -1.75 -6.59
N ASP A 175 4.27 -2.57 -7.52
CA ASP A 175 4.09 -2.18 -8.92
C ASP A 175 2.96 -3.00 -9.57
N THR A 176 2.41 -2.47 -10.65
CA THR A 176 1.46 -3.12 -11.54
C THR A 176 1.85 -2.86 -12.99
N THR A 177 2.04 -3.93 -13.76
CA THR A 177 2.30 -3.86 -15.20
C THR A 177 1.07 -4.20 -16.03
N GLY A 178 -0.02 -4.64 -15.38
CA GLY A 178 -1.25 -5.02 -16.04
C GLY A 178 -2.37 -5.25 -15.04
N LEU A 179 -3.47 -4.50 -15.18
CA LEU A 179 -4.62 -4.65 -14.29
C LEU A 179 -5.39 -5.94 -14.61
N PRO A 180 -5.91 -6.65 -13.60
CA PRO A 180 -5.95 -6.28 -12.17
C PRO A 180 -4.78 -6.84 -11.33
N SER A 181 -3.64 -7.21 -11.91
CA SER A 181 -2.52 -7.80 -11.16
C SER A 181 -1.65 -6.73 -10.48
N CYS A 182 -1.07 -7.07 -9.33
CA CYS A 182 -0.02 -6.29 -8.70
C CYS A 182 1.01 -7.19 -8.02
N THR A 183 2.19 -6.64 -7.79
CA THR A 183 3.26 -7.30 -7.03
C THR A 183 3.73 -6.41 -5.89
N PHE A 184 3.93 -6.98 -4.70
CA PHE A 184 4.55 -6.35 -3.54
C PHE A 184 5.90 -7.00 -3.28
N GLN A 185 6.96 -6.19 -3.22
CA GLN A 185 8.29 -6.62 -2.82
C GLN A 185 8.58 -6.15 -1.40
N ILE A 186 8.80 -7.10 -0.50
CA ILE A 186 9.17 -6.85 0.90
C ILE A 186 10.67 -7.15 1.04
N LYS A 187 11.44 -6.17 1.48
CA LYS A 187 12.88 -6.30 1.74
C LYS A 187 13.15 -6.01 3.21
N LEU A 188 13.63 -7.01 3.93
CA LEU A 188 14.07 -6.86 5.32
C LEU A 188 15.30 -5.95 5.37
N ILE A 189 15.35 -5.09 6.39
CA ILE A 189 16.52 -4.28 6.69
C ILE A 189 17.40 -5.15 7.58
N SER A 190 18.54 -5.61 7.07
CA SER A 190 19.47 -6.42 7.87
C SER A 190 19.87 -5.65 9.12
N SER A 191 19.62 -6.23 10.30
CA SER A 191 20.22 -5.78 11.56
C SER A 191 21.66 -6.27 11.67
#